data_AF-A0A4Q3SBX6-F1
#
_entry.id   AF-A0A4Q3SBX6-F1
#
_cell.length_a   1.000
_cell.length_b   1.000
_cell.length_c   1.000
_cell.angle_alpha   90.00
_cell.angle_beta   90.00
_cell.angle_gamma   90.00
#
_symmetry.space_group_name_H-M   'P 1'
#
loop_
_entity.id
_entity.type
_entity.pdbx_description
1 polymer ?
#
loop_
_entity_poly.entity_id
_entity_poly.type
_entity_poly.pdbx_seq_one_letter_code
_entity_poly.pdbx_strand_id
1 'polypeptide(L)' 'QDIENKRKELDMITDAVWTLTRTVKYEGQKIYYQKCPMAFENKGAYWLSKETAIRNPYFGKKMLTCGQTEDSLQYKN' A
#
# COMPACT_ATOMS: atom_id res chain seq x y z
N GLN A 1 -1.28 18.29 12.86
CA GLN A 1 -0.45 17.17 12.35
C GLN A 1 -0.40 17.28 10.84
N ASP A 2 0.79 17.28 10.26
CA ASP A 2 1.04 17.50 8.83
C ASP A 2 0.63 16.26 7.99
N ILE A 3 -0.03 16.48 6.86
CA ILE A 3 -0.47 15.41 5.93
C ILE A 3 0.72 14.63 5.38
N GLU A 4 1.86 15.30 5.18
CA GLU A 4 3.07 14.66 4.68
C GLU A 4 3.67 13.68 5.69
N ASN A 5 3.61 14.00 6.98
CA ASN A 5 4.07 13.07 8.01
C ASN A 5 3.14 11.84 8.12
N LYS A 6 1.83 12.03 8.00
CA LYS A 6 0.87 10.89 7.96
C LYS A 6 1.11 9.97 6.77
N ARG A 7 1.51 10.53 5.63
CA ARG A 7 1.89 9.73 4.45
C ARG A 7 3.13 8.88 4.70
N LYS A 8 4.13 9.42 5.40
CA LYS A 8 5.34 8.65 5.79
C LYS A 8 4.99 7.53 6.79
N GLU A 9 4.17 7.83 7.78
CA GLU A 9 3.68 6.84 8.75
C GLU A 9 2.90 5.72 8.07
N LEU A 10 2.11 6.02 7.03
CA LEU A 10 1.37 5.02 6.26
C LEU A 10 2.27 3.96 5.64
N ASP A 11 3.43 4.35 5.10
CA ASP A 11 4.39 3.41 4.50
C ASP A 11 4.92 2.41 5.54
N MET A 12 5.37 2.93 6.70
CA MET A 12 5.82 2.10 7.81
C MET A 12 4.74 1.14 8.33
N ILE A 13 3.50 1.62 8.47
CA ILE A 13 2.37 0.80 8.93
C ILE A 13 2.02 -0.25 7.88
N THR A 14 2.09 0.09 6.59
CA THR A 14 1.82 -0.84 5.49
C THR A 14 2.75 -2.03 5.56
N ASP A 15 4.06 -1.82 5.74
CA ASP A 15 5.04 -2.91 5.84
C ASP A 15 4.76 -3.83 7.03
N ALA A 16 4.43 -3.24 8.19
CA ALA A 16 4.10 -3.99 9.39
C ALA A 16 2.84 -4.84 9.19
N VAL A 17 1.78 -4.26 8.62
CA VAL A 17 0.51 -4.98 8.36
C VAL A 17 0.69 -6.03 7.27
N TRP A 18 1.46 -5.76 6.22
CA TRP A 18 1.78 -6.71 5.16
C TRP A 18 2.54 -7.92 5.70
N THR A 19 3.50 -7.69 6.60
CA THR A 19 4.23 -8.75 7.29
C THR A 19 3.31 -9.57 8.17
N LEU A 20 2.51 -8.90 9.02
CA LEU A 20 1.54 -9.57 9.90
C LEU A 20 0.56 -10.44 9.11
N THR A 21 0.00 -9.90 8.02
CA THR A 21 -0.97 -10.58 7.14
C THR A 21 -0.42 -11.90 6.61
N ARG A 22 0.85 -11.93 6.21
CA ARG A 22 1.54 -13.14 5.73
C ARG A 22 1.84 -14.11 6.87
N THR A 23 2.30 -13.60 8.01
CA THR A 23 2.65 -14.42 9.18
C THR A 23 1.44 -15.18 9.73
N VAL A 24 0.30 -14.49 9.90
CA VAL A 24 -0.92 -15.11 10.41
C VAL A 24 -1.72 -15.85 9.33
N LYS A 25 -1.24 -15.81 8.07
CA LYS A 25 -1.95 -16.31 6.88
C LYS A 25 -3.40 -15.84 6.83
N TYR A 26 -3.63 -14.53 6.87
CA TYR A 26 -4.97 -13.96 6.90
C TYR A 26 -5.88 -14.49 5.77
N GLU A 27 -6.95 -15.20 6.13
CA GLU A 27 -7.88 -15.88 5.20
C GLU A 27 -9.10 -15.04 4.81
N GLY A 28 -9.02 -13.72 4.96
CA GLY A 28 -10.14 -12.84 4.62
C GLY A 28 -10.16 -12.42 3.15
N GLN A 29 -10.40 -11.12 2.93
CA GLN A 29 -10.47 -10.57 1.58
C GLN A 29 -9.10 -10.60 0.89
N LYS A 30 -9.08 -10.65 -0.44
CA LYS A 30 -7.86 -10.48 -1.22
C LYS A 30 -7.25 -9.11 -0.95
N ILE A 31 -5.96 -9.09 -0.63
CA ILE A 31 -5.20 -7.88 -0.34
C ILE A 31 -4.21 -7.65 -1.47
N TYR A 32 -4.16 -6.44 -1.98
CA TYR A 32 -3.20 -5.97 -2.97
C TYR A 32 -2.14 -5.13 -2.29
N TYR A 33 -0.88 -5.42 -2.58
CA TYR A 33 0.27 -4.64 -2.17
C TYR A 33 0.69 -3.77 -3.34
N GLN A 34 0.43 -2.47 -3.22
CA GLN A 34 0.58 -1.51 -4.30
C GLN A 34 1.67 -0.51 -3.96
N LYS A 35 2.32 0.04 -4.98
CA LYS A 35 3.49 0.90 -4.84
C LYS A 35 3.40 2.15 -5.69
N CYS A 36 3.93 3.24 -5.16
CA CYS A 36 4.25 4.44 -5.91
C CYS A 36 5.77 4.60 -5.90
N PRO A 37 6.47 4.40 -7.04
CA PRO A 37 7.93 4.50 -7.08
C PRO A 37 8.45 5.92 -6.84
N MET A 38 7.62 6.94 -7.10
CA MET A 38 8.01 8.35 -6.98
C MET A 38 7.79 8.95 -5.58
N ALA A 39 7.17 8.21 -4.65
CA ALA A 39 6.94 8.71 -3.31
C ALA A 39 8.26 9.04 -2.61
N PHE A 40 8.25 10.09 -1.79
CA PHE A 40 9.37 10.53 -0.94
C PHE A 40 10.71 10.63 -1.67
N GLU A 41 10.78 11.48 -2.71
CA GLU A 41 11.99 11.71 -3.50
C GLU A 41 12.47 10.45 -4.23
N ASN A 42 11.54 9.74 -4.87
CA ASN A 42 11.81 8.49 -5.62
C ASN A 42 12.36 7.34 -4.77
N LYS A 43 12.24 7.41 -3.43
CA LYS A 43 12.53 6.27 -2.55
C LYS A 43 11.48 5.17 -2.69
N GLY A 44 10.28 5.56 -3.11
CA GLY A 44 9.13 4.68 -3.22
C GLY A 44 8.42 4.50 -1.89
N ALA A 45 7.16 4.10 -1.97
CA ALA A 45 6.34 3.79 -0.80
C ALA A 45 5.18 2.86 -1.19
N TYR A 46 4.68 2.11 -0.22
CA TYR A 46 3.71 1.05 -0.40
C TYR A 46 2.43 1.27 0.40
N TRP A 47 1.31 0.79 -0.13
CA TRP A 47 0.03 0.73 0.58
C TRP A 47 -0.70 -0.58 0.31
N LEU A 48 -1.62 -0.92 1.21
CA LEU A 48 -2.54 -2.05 1.05
C LEU A 48 -3.88 -1.57 0.47
N SER A 49 -4.44 -2.38 -0.42
CA SER A 49 -5.75 -2.14 -1.02
C SER A 49 -6.56 -3.43 -1.08
N LYS A 50 -7.88 -3.32 -0.99
CA LYS A 50 -8.83 -4.41 -1.32
C LYS A 50 -9.26 -4.39 -2.79
N GLU A 51 -8.89 -3.34 -3.52
CA GLU A 51 -9.27 -3.09 -4.91
C GLU A 51 -8.07 -3.26 -5.83
N THR A 52 -8.28 -3.83 -7.02
CA THR A 52 -7.28 -3.89 -8.09
C THR A 52 -6.91 -2.51 -8.62
N ALA A 53 -7.84 -1.56 -8.56
CA ALA A 53 -7.64 -0.20 -9.03
C ALA A 53 -6.58 0.53 -8.19
N ILE A 54 -5.68 1.24 -8.86
CA ILE A 54 -4.66 2.07 -8.21
C ILE A 54 -5.32 3.35 -7.68
N ARG A 55 -5.17 3.58 -6.37
CA ARG A 55 -5.61 4.80 -5.67
C ARG A 55 -4.48 5.35 -4.79
N ASN A 56 -3.52 5.99 -5.45
CA ASN A 56 -2.27 6.47 -4.86
C ASN A 56 -2.53 7.48 -3.70
N PRO A 57 -2.15 7.14 -2.45
CA PRO A 57 -2.38 8.02 -1.30
C PRO A 57 -1.34 9.15 -1.16
N TYR A 58 -0.20 9.06 -1.84
CA TYR A 58 0.96 9.93 -1.64
C TYR A 58 0.88 11.26 -2.40
N PHE A 59 0.18 11.29 -3.54
CA PHE A 59 0.10 12.47 -4.42
C PHE A 59 -1.31 13.02 -4.57
N GLY A 60 -2.28 12.48 -3.84
CA GLY A 60 -3.67 12.90 -3.88
C GLY A 60 -4.25 12.87 -5.30
N LYS A 61 -5.10 13.84 -5.64
CA LYS A 61 -5.79 13.88 -6.93
C LYS A 61 -4.88 14.02 -8.15
N LYS A 62 -3.66 14.56 -7.99
CA LYS A 62 -2.75 14.83 -9.11
C LYS A 62 -2.23 13.57 -9.79
N MET A 63 -2.10 12.47 -9.05
CA MET A 63 -1.56 11.21 -9.54
C MET A 63 -2.32 10.02 -8.96
N LEU A 64 -3.63 10.18 -8.76
CA LEU A 64 -4.47 9.19 -8.06
C LEU A 64 -4.39 7.79 -8.68
N THR A 65 -4.23 7.69 -10.00
CA THR A 65 -4.14 6.41 -10.73
C THR A 65 -2.71 6.00 -11.05
N CYS A 66 -1.70 6.72 -10.57
CA CYS A 66 -0.29 6.43 -10.82
C CYS A 66 0.27 5.50 -9.75
N GLY A 67 0.86 4.39 -10.18
CA GLY A 67 1.39 3.35 -9.30
C GLY A 67 1.20 1.98 -9.94
N GLN A 68 1.59 0.94 -9.24
CA GLN A 68 1.46 -0.43 -9.73
C GLN A 68 1.17 -1.40 -8.59
N THR A 69 0.52 -2.50 -8.92
CA THR A 69 0.37 -3.65 -8.01
C THR A 69 1.67 -4.45 -8.08
N GLU A 70 2.37 -4.54 -6.96
CA GLU A 70 3.62 -5.31 -6.84
C GLU A 70 3.33 -6.76 -6.48
N ASP A 71 2.34 -6.98 -5.60
CA ASP A 71 1.96 -8.30 -5.15
C ASP A 71 0.48 -8.34 -4.74
N SER A 72 -0.07 -9.54 -4.51
CA SER A 72 -1.37 -9.73 -3.90
C SER A 72 -1.43 -11.04 -3.12
N LEU A 73 -2.15 -11.03 -1.99
CA LEU A 73 -2.38 -12.20 -1.16
C LEU A 73 -3.85 -12.57 -1.14
N GLN A 74 -4.11 -13.87 -1.27
CA GLN A 74 -5.39 -14.46 -0.98
C GLN A 74 -5.16 -15.88 -0.47
N TYR A 75 -5.06 -16.03 0.85
CA TYR A 75 -5.03 -17.34 1.47
C TYR A 75 -6.43 -17.93 1.43
N LYS A 76 -6.53 -19.19 1.04
CA LYS A 76 -7.74 -20.01 1.10
C LYS A 76 -7.35 -21.32 1.75
N ASN A 77 -8.10 -21.75 2.76
CA ASN A 77 -8.07 -23.13 3.21
C ASN A 77 -8.75 -24.05 2.19
#